data_AF-A0A7S2KR69-F1
#
_entry.id   AF-A0A7S2KR69-F1
#
_cell.length_a   1.000
_cell.length_b   1.000
_cell.length_c   1.000
_cell.angle_alpha   90.00
_cell.angle_beta   90.00
_cell.angle_gamma   90.00
#
_symmetry.space_group_name_H-M   'P 1'
#
loop_
_entity.id
_entity.type
_entity.pdbx_description
1 polymer ?
#
loop_
_entity_poly.entity_id
_entity_poly.type
_entity_poly.pdbx_seq_one_letter_code
_entity_poly.pdbx_strand_id
1 'polypeptide(L)'
;AWFVRRGCSCCYAYNGTQWPAVEMPPWLLDIEAAVWKKLSPDGEPLEPPNSCVLNLYADGSQSVDWHADDEALFDGVRRDSRIVSLSLGAARRFDVRRRRGSVGRGGGRGATGVG
;
A
#
# COMPACT_ATOMS: atom_id res chain seq x y z
N ALA A 1 2.58 10.50 -1.33
CA ALA A 1 3.12 10.96 -0.04
C ALA A 1 3.24 9.78 0.91
N TRP A 2 4.12 9.85 1.92
CA TRP A 2 4.39 8.75 2.86
C TRP A 2 4.14 9.22 4.30
N PHE A 3 3.18 8.59 4.97
CA PHE A 3 2.81 8.91 6.35
C PHE A 3 3.07 7.73 7.27
N VAL A 4 3.52 8.02 8.49
CA VAL A 4 3.80 7.01 9.52
C VAL A 4 3.22 7.42 10.86
N ARG A 5 2.89 6.44 11.68
CA ARG A 5 2.44 6.66 13.06
C ARG A 5 3.54 7.36 13.85
N ARG A 6 3.13 8.25 14.76
CA ARG A 6 4.03 9.01 15.63
C ARG A 6 5.10 8.11 16.26
N GLY A 7 6.37 8.50 16.12
CA GLY A 7 7.52 7.79 16.68
C GLY A 7 8.30 6.92 15.68
N CYS A 8 7.77 6.64 14.49
CA CYS A 8 8.57 6.03 13.40
C CYS A 8 9.23 7.12 12.55
N SER A 9 10.48 6.88 12.16
CA SER A 9 11.29 7.71 11.24
C SER A 9 11.63 6.95 9.96
N CYS A 10 10.87 5.90 9.67
CA CYS A 10 11.14 4.92 8.64
C CYS A 10 10.89 5.54 7.24
N CYS A 11 11.90 5.56 6.38
CA CYS A 11 11.81 6.08 5.02
C CYS A 11 11.17 5.05 4.08
N TYR A 12 10.27 5.50 3.20
CA TYR A 12 9.72 4.65 2.13
C TYR A 12 10.48 4.85 0.83
N ALA A 13 10.78 3.77 0.14
CA ALA A 13 11.49 3.80 -1.14
C ALA A 13 10.77 2.90 -2.15
N TYR A 14 10.48 3.47 -3.32
CA TYR A 14 9.85 2.75 -4.42
C TYR A 14 10.37 3.29 -5.76
N ASN A 15 10.73 2.38 -6.66
CA ASN A 15 11.23 2.69 -8.02
C ASN A 15 12.29 3.80 -8.06
N GLY A 16 13.29 3.74 -7.17
CA GLY A 16 14.39 4.71 -7.09
C GLY A 16 14.05 6.06 -6.46
N THR A 17 12.78 6.29 -6.10
CA THR A 17 12.35 7.50 -5.39
C THR A 17 12.20 7.19 -3.89
N GLN A 18 12.54 8.16 -3.05
CA GLN A 18 12.46 8.04 -1.59
C GLN A 18 11.56 9.13 -1.02
N TRP A 19 10.77 8.77 -0.02
CA TRP A 19 9.91 9.69 0.73
C TRP A 19 10.24 9.60 2.23
N PRO A 20 10.61 10.73 2.85
CA PRO A 20 10.87 10.76 4.28
C PRO A 20 9.58 10.49 5.07
N ALA A 21 9.73 9.96 6.27
CA ALA A 21 8.63 9.79 7.21
C ALA A 21 7.96 11.15 7.51
N VAL A 22 6.66 11.22 7.26
CA VAL A 22 5.80 12.32 7.73
C VAL A 22 4.86 11.75 8.77
N GLU A 23 4.75 12.38 9.93
CA GLU A 23 3.78 11.94 10.94
C GLU A 23 2.36 12.01 10.37
N MET A 24 1.56 10.96 10.62
CA MET A 24 0.14 10.93 10.24
C MET A 24 -0.59 12.13 10.83
N PRO A 25 -1.15 13.02 10.00
CA PRO A 25 -1.89 14.18 10.50
C PRO A 25 -3.26 13.75 11.07
N PRO A 26 -3.89 14.58 11.93
CA PRO A 26 -5.16 14.24 12.58
C PRO A 26 -6.27 13.79 11.60
N TRP A 27 -6.41 14.47 10.47
CA TRP A 27 -7.43 14.11 9.46
C TRP A 27 -7.23 12.70 8.87
N LEU A 28 -5.99 12.21 8.81
CA LEU A 28 -5.71 10.85 8.32
C LEU A 28 -6.05 9.81 9.38
N LEU A 29 -5.82 10.13 10.65
CA LEU A 29 -6.24 9.31 11.79
C LEU A 29 -7.77 9.21 11.88
N ASP A 30 -8.49 10.30 11.57
CA ASP A 30 -9.96 10.29 11.52
C ASP A 30 -10.49 9.36 10.41
N ILE A 31 -9.86 9.40 9.23
CA ILE A 31 -10.18 8.48 8.12
C ILE A 31 -9.88 7.03 8.52
N GLU A 32 -8.71 6.76 9.10
CA GLU A 32 -8.35 5.43 9.61
C GLU A 32 -9.41 4.91 10.57
N ALA A 33 -9.78 5.70 11.58
CA ALA A 33 -10.79 5.31 12.56
C ALA A 33 -12.15 4.99 11.90
N ALA A 34 -12.57 5.77 10.91
CA ALA A 34 -13.80 5.54 10.18
C ALA A 34 -13.75 4.24 9.36
N VAL A 35 -12.63 3.95 8.69
CA VAL A 35 -12.41 2.69 7.95
C VAL A 35 -12.38 1.51 8.92
N TRP A 36 -11.66 1.63 10.02
CA TRP A 36 -11.49 0.53 10.97
C TRP A 36 -12.78 0.11 11.64
N LYS A 37 -13.63 1.09 12.00
CA LYS A 37 -14.98 0.84 12.51
C LYS A 37 -15.84 0.02 11.53
N LYS A 38 -15.56 0.08 10.22
CA LYS A 38 -16.27 -0.70 9.19
C LYS A 38 -15.66 -2.08 8.98
N LEU A 39 -14.35 -2.23 9.15
CA LEU A 39 -13.63 -3.49 8.95
C LEU A 39 -13.69 -4.43 10.15
N SER A 40 -13.88 -3.90 11.36
CA SER A 40 -14.07 -4.68 12.61
C SER A 40 -15.47 -4.43 13.22
N PRO A 41 -16.57 -4.85 12.56
CA PRO A 41 -17.92 -4.59 13.08
C PRO A 41 -18.23 -5.33 14.37
N ASP A 42 -17.62 -6.52 14.58
CA ASP A 42 -17.94 -7.42 15.69
C ASP A 42 -16.91 -7.39 16.84
N GLY A 43 -15.98 -6.43 16.81
CA GLY A 43 -15.01 -6.24 17.89
C GLY A 43 -13.79 -7.16 17.87
N GLU A 44 -13.62 -7.98 16.81
CA GLU A 44 -12.36 -8.69 16.59
C GLU A 44 -11.21 -7.67 16.45
N PRO A 45 -10.15 -7.75 17.28
CA PRO A 45 -9.08 -6.79 17.27
C PRO A 45 -8.30 -6.90 15.97
N LEU A 46 -8.51 -5.94 15.07
CA LEU A 46 -7.58 -5.69 13.98
C LEU A 46 -6.59 -4.63 14.47
N GLU A 47 -5.29 -4.89 14.33
CA GLU A 47 -4.24 -3.91 14.61
C GLU A 47 -4.27 -2.80 13.54
N PRO A 48 -4.44 -1.52 13.91
CA PRO A 48 -4.52 -0.44 12.95
C PRO A 48 -3.23 -0.30 12.15
N PRO A 49 -3.29 0.19 10.90
CA PRO A 49 -2.10 0.42 10.11
C PRO A 49 -1.18 1.43 10.81
N ASN A 50 0.13 1.23 10.70
CA ASN A 50 1.13 2.14 11.27
C ASN A 50 1.75 3.07 10.22
N SER A 51 1.33 2.93 8.97
CA SER A 51 1.84 3.68 7.83
C SER A 51 0.80 3.78 6.72
N CYS A 52 0.94 4.79 5.87
CA CYS A 52 0.03 5.05 4.75
C CYS A 52 0.79 5.70 3.59
N VAL A 53 0.72 5.07 2.41
CA VAL A 53 1.08 5.70 1.14
C VAL A 53 -0.16 6.39 0.57
N LEU A 54 -0.08 7.69 0.30
CA LEU A 54 -1.13 8.45 -0.36
C LEU A 54 -0.79 8.65 -1.84
N ASN A 55 -1.64 8.13 -2.71
CA ASN A 55 -1.54 8.28 -4.16
C ASN A 55 -2.59 9.27 -4.67
N LEU A 56 -2.15 10.26 -5.44
CA LEU A 56 -3.03 11.20 -6.13
C LEU A 56 -2.83 11.04 -7.62
N TYR A 57 -3.92 10.72 -8.32
CA TYR A 57 -3.96 10.69 -9.76
C TYR A 57 -4.91 11.78 -10.25
N ALA A 58 -4.36 12.83 -10.85
CA ALA A 58 -5.07 14.02 -11.30
C ALA A 58 -6.12 13.70 -12.39
N ASP A 59 -5.81 12.73 -13.25
CA ASP A 59 -6.70 12.29 -14.32
C ASP A 59 -6.48 10.80 -14.67
N GLY A 60 -7.15 10.32 -15.72
CA GLY A 60 -7.09 8.94 -16.18
C GLY A 60 -5.83 8.56 -16.97
N SER A 61 -4.91 9.51 -17.23
CA SER A 61 -3.64 9.23 -17.91
C SER A 61 -2.58 8.66 -16.97
N GLN A 62 -2.75 8.84 -15.66
CA GLN A 62 -1.83 8.34 -14.65
C GLN A 62 -2.28 6.97 -14.13
N SER A 63 -1.33 6.05 -14.06
CA SER A 63 -1.53 4.71 -13.51
C SER A 63 -0.25 4.25 -12.82
N VAL A 64 -0.31 3.07 -12.22
CA VAL A 64 0.87 2.36 -11.74
C VAL A 64 0.99 1.07 -12.54
N ASP A 65 2.22 0.67 -12.89
CA ASP A 65 2.45 -0.59 -13.56
C ASP A 65 2.23 -1.77 -12.60
N TRP A 66 2.13 -2.99 -13.14
CA TRP A 66 2.08 -4.23 -12.37
C TRP A 66 3.25 -4.31 -11.33
N HIS A 67 3.01 -3.94 -10.08
CA HIS A 67 3.88 -4.11 -8.89
C HIS A 67 3.21 -4.82 -7.67
N ALA A 68 4.00 -5.57 -6.90
CA ALA A 68 3.57 -6.17 -5.64
C ALA A 68 4.22 -5.38 -4.52
N ASP A 69 3.47 -5.19 -3.42
CA ASP A 69 3.95 -4.50 -2.23
C ASP A 69 4.82 -5.47 -1.40
N ASP A 70 5.95 -5.88 -1.97
CA ASP A 70 6.93 -6.79 -1.38
C ASP A 70 8.15 -6.06 -0.81
N GLU A 71 7.99 -4.81 -0.38
CA GLU A 71 9.08 -4.04 0.20
C GLU A 71 9.52 -4.59 1.55
N ALA A 72 10.84 -4.63 1.76
CA ALA A 72 11.45 -5.05 3.01
C ALA A 72 10.99 -4.21 4.21
N LEU A 73 10.58 -2.96 3.98
CA LEU A 73 10.04 -2.06 5.01
C LEU A 73 8.82 -2.66 5.72
N PHE A 74 7.98 -3.40 4.99
CA PHE A 74 6.76 -4.02 5.50
C PHE A 74 6.96 -5.48 5.91
N ASP A 75 8.17 -6.03 5.72
CA ASP A 75 8.46 -7.45 5.85
C ASP A 75 7.55 -8.34 4.96
N GLY A 76 6.98 -7.76 3.90
CA GLY A 76 5.98 -8.40 3.03
C GLY A 76 6.53 -9.57 2.19
N VAL A 77 7.85 -9.72 2.13
CA VAL A 77 8.52 -10.87 1.50
C VAL A 77 8.48 -12.11 2.39
N ARG A 78 8.52 -11.93 3.72
CA ARG A 78 8.69 -13.04 4.68
C ARG A 78 7.41 -13.46 5.35
N ARG A 79 6.44 -12.56 5.46
CA ARG A 79 5.15 -12.80 6.10
C ARG A 79 4.05 -12.00 5.43
N ASP A 80 2.82 -12.45 5.64
CA ASP A 80 1.64 -11.72 5.21
C ASP A 80 1.60 -10.36 5.91
N SER A 81 1.53 -9.30 5.11
CA SER A 81 1.28 -7.94 5.55
C SER A 81 -0.09 -7.51 5.05
N ARG A 82 -0.96 -7.08 5.97
CA ARG A 82 -2.31 -6.64 5.60
C ARG A 82 -2.26 -5.23 5.05
N ILE A 83 -2.76 -5.06 3.83
CA ILE A 83 -2.93 -3.76 3.19
C ILE A 83 -4.41 -3.43 3.15
N VAL A 84 -4.75 -2.17 3.46
CA VAL A 84 -6.09 -1.62 3.30
C VAL A 84 -6.01 -0.48 2.28
N SER A 85 -6.65 -0.66 1.13
CA SER A 85 -6.71 0.35 0.07
C SER A 85 -8.04 1.09 0.13
N LEU A 86 -7.98 2.41 0.33
CA LEU A 86 -9.13 3.32 0.29
C LEU A 86 -8.98 4.24 -0.92
N SER A 87 -9.97 4.24 -1.80
CA SER A 87 -10.03 5.16 -2.95
C SER A 87 -11.13 6.20 -2.75
N LEU A 88 -10.81 7.47 -2.96
CA LEU A 88 -11.73 8.61 -2.86
C LEU A 88 -11.69 9.40 -4.18
N GLY A 89 -12.86 9.87 -4.63
CA GLY A 89 -12.99 10.65 -5.87
C GLY A 89 -13.48 9.82 -7.05
N ALA A 90 -12.94 10.08 -8.25
CA ALA A 90 -13.38 9.44 -9.48
C ALA A 90 -13.08 7.93 -9.48
N ALA A 91 -14.00 7.14 -10.03
CA ALA A 91 -13.82 5.70 -10.18
C ALA A 91 -12.60 5.37 -11.06
N ARG A 92 -11.89 4.30 -10.70
CA ARG A 92 -10.70 3.81 -11.40
C ARG A 92 -10.81 2.31 -11.57
N ARG A 93 -10.15 1.80 -12.60
CA ARG A 93 -9.92 0.37 -12.75
C ARG A 93 -8.85 -0.06 -11.75
N PHE A 94 -9.07 -1.21 -11.11
CA PHE A 94 -8.12 -1.84 -10.22
C PHE A 94 -8.04 -3.31 -10.63
N ASP A 95 -6.92 -3.70 -11.22
CA ASP A 95 -6.71 -5.08 -11.68
C ASP A 95 -5.79 -5.85 -10.73
N VAL A 96 -6.10 -7.14 -10.50
CA VAL A 96 -5.25 -8.05 -9.70
C VAL A 96 -4.82 -9.23 -10.56
N ARG A 97 -3.52 -9.57 -10.50
CA ARG A 97 -2.95 -10.71 -11.23
C ARG A 97 -2.08 -11.59 -10.35
N ARG A 98 -2.29 -12.90 -10.41
CA ARG A 98 -1.45 -13.90 -9.71
C ARG A 98 -0.03 -13.94 -10.28
N ARG A 99 0.97 -13.99 -9.39
CA ARG A 99 2.38 -14.29 -9.75
C ARG A 99 2.50 -15.75 -10.17
N ARG A 100 2.85 -16.00 -11.43
CA ARG A 100 3.25 -17.35 -11.86
C ARG A 100 4.63 -17.60 -11.27
N GLY A 101 4.77 -18.66 -10.47
CA GLY A 101 6.05 -19.09 -9.95
C GLY A 101 7.00 -19.42 -11.09
N SER A 102 8.24 -18.93 -11.02
CA SER A 102 9.30 -19.33 -11.92
C SER A 102 9.67 -20.79 -11.66
N VAL A 103 9.10 -21.73 -12.44
CA VAL A 103 9.79 -23.00 -12.69
C VAL A 103 10.88 -22.68 -13.71
N GLY A 104 12.13 -22.93 -13.34
CA GLY A 104 13.30 -22.36 -14.01
C GLY A 104 13.40 -22.66 -15.51
N ARG A 105 13.62 -21.60 -16.29
CA ARG A 105 14.74 -21.40 -17.24
C ARG A 105 14.47 -20.14 -18.06
N GLY A 106 15.41 -19.19 -18.01
CA GLY A 106 15.57 -18.14 -19.03
C GLY A 106 14.69 -16.90 -18.90
N GLY A 107 15.33 -15.78 -18.57
CA GLY A 107 15.03 -14.42 -19.06
C GLY A 107 13.58 -13.95 -19.07
N GLY A 108 13.20 -13.16 -18.06
CA GLY A 108 12.02 -12.30 -18.14
C GLY A 108 11.64 -11.75 -16.78
N ARG A 109 11.88 -10.46 -16.53
CA ARG A 109 11.39 -9.75 -15.34
C ARG A 109 9.87 -9.63 -15.48
N GLY A 110 9.15 -10.60 -14.92
CA GLY A 110 7.69 -10.54 -14.79
C GLY A 110 7.32 -9.82 -13.51
N ALA A 111 7.07 -8.51 -13.59
CA ALA A 111 6.49 -7.75 -12.50
C ALA A 111 5.01 -8.19 -12.32
N THR A 112 4.65 -8.57 -11.11
CA THR A 112 3.23 -8.75 -10.73
C THR A 112 2.74 -7.51 -10.08
N GLY A 113 1.48 -7.16 -10.30
CA GLY A 113 0.87 -6.24 -9.37
C GLY A 113 -0.52 -5.74 -9.59
N VAL A 114 -0.72 -4.54 -9.09
CA VAL A 114 -1.94 -3.76 -9.23
C VAL A 114 -1.72 -2.73 -10.33
N GLY A 115 -2.69 -2.61 -11.24
CA GLY A 115 -2.76 -1.58 -12.27
C GLY A 115 -4.11 -0.87 -12.25
#